data_AF-A0A937R6B0-F1
#
_entry.id   AF-A0A937R6B0-F1
#
_cell.length_a   1.000
_cell.length_b   1.000
_cell.length_c   1.000
_cell.angle_alpha   90.00
_cell.angle_beta   90.00
_cell.angle_gamma   90.00
#
_symmetry.space_group_name_H-M   'P 1'
#
loop_
_entity.id
_entity.type
_entity.pdbx_description
1 polymer ?
#
loop_
_entity_poly.entity_id
_entity_poly.type
_entity_poly.pdbx_seq_one_letter_code
_entity_poly.pdbx_strand_id
1 'polypeptide(L)' 'MAENHVVFRLRSSDVVHGFSLKDFGVFITEGIQPGKSTLVTFRADKTGIFTFSCNSICGDKHENMQGTLVVKA' A
#
# COMPACT_ATOMS: atom_id res chain seq x y z
N MET A 1 -24.16 -0.60 -4.20
CA MET A 1 -22.79 -0.44 -4.75
C MET A 1 -21.95 0.11 -3.61
N ALA A 2 -20.87 -0.57 -3.24
CA ALA A 2 -20.24 -0.38 -1.93
C ALA A 2 -19.38 0.89 -1.89
N GLU A 3 -19.85 1.89 -1.15
CA GLU A 3 -19.27 3.24 -1.02
C GLU A 3 -17.85 3.26 -0.40
N ASN A 4 -17.39 2.10 0.08
CA ASN A 4 -16.12 1.94 0.80
C ASN A 4 -15.12 1.02 0.08
N HIS A 5 -15.34 0.64 -1.19
CA HIS A 5 -14.35 -0.10 -1.96
C HIS A 5 -13.33 0.86 -2.59
N VAL A 6 -12.07 0.69 -2.22
CA VAL A 6 -10.95 1.48 -2.73
C VAL A 6 -10.06 0.60 -3.57
N VAL A 7 -9.65 1.10 -4.73
CA VAL A 7 -8.64 0.47 -5.58
C VAL A 7 -7.44 1.40 -5.69
N PHE A 8 -6.31 1.00 -5.10
CA PHE A 8 -5.05 1.66 -5.33
C PHE A 8 -4.40 1.15 -6.61
N ARG A 9 -3.95 2.08 -7.46
CA ARG A 9 -3.07 1.80 -8.59
C ARG A 9 -1.66 2.25 -8.23
N LEU A 10 -0.84 1.28 -7.83
CA LEU A 10 0.52 1.49 -7.36
C LEU A 10 1.52 1.30 -8.51
N ARG A 11 2.56 2.14 -8.53
CA ARG A 11 3.68 2.04 -9.48
C ARG A 11 4.96 2.47 -8.78
N SER A 12 6.05 1.79 -9.07
CA SER A 12 7.39 2.22 -8.68
C SER A 12 8.03 3.07 -9.78
N SER A 13 8.75 4.12 -9.37
CA SER A 13 9.56 4.98 -10.24
C SER A 13 11.02 4.56 -10.35
N ASP A 14 11.49 3.64 -9.51
CA ASP A 14 12.91 3.30 -9.37
C ASP A 14 13.14 1.77 -9.29
N VAL A 15 13.03 1.18 -8.11
CA VAL A 15 13.31 -0.24 -7.80
C VAL A 15 12.03 -0.98 -7.38
N VAL A 16 12.12 -2.27 -7.10
CA VAL A 16 10.97 -2.99 -6.54
C VAL A 16 10.71 -2.52 -5.12
N HIS A 17 9.49 -2.07 -4.86
CA HIS A 17 9.02 -1.74 -3.51
C HIS A 17 7.97 -2.72 -3.03
N GLY A 18 7.77 -2.76 -1.73
CA GLY A 18 6.63 -3.43 -1.12
C GLY A 18 5.48 -2.47 -0.82
N PHE A 19 4.32 -3.04 -0.51
CA PHE A 19 3.22 -2.31 0.13
C PHE A 19 2.47 -3.26 1.06
N SER A 20 2.48 -2.92 2.34
CA SER A 20 1.67 -3.58 3.36
C SER A 20 0.81 -2.53 4.07
N LEU A 21 -0.48 -2.80 4.15
CA LEU A 21 -1.47 -2.04 4.91
C LEU A 21 -2.23 -3.03 5.80
N LYS A 22 -1.63 -3.33 6.95
CA LYS A 22 -2.03 -4.45 7.82
C LYS A 22 -3.46 -4.31 8.35
N ASP A 23 -3.88 -3.10 8.71
CA ASP A 23 -5.22 -2.83 9.26
C ASP A 23 -6.37 -3.18 8.30
N PHE A 24 -6.06 -3.26 7.01
CA PHE A 24 -6.99 -3.63 5.93
C PHE A 24 -6.63 -4.96 5.26
N GLY A 25 -5.73 -5.75 5.85
CA GLY A 25 -5.36 -7.08 5.37
C GLY A 25 -4.60 -7.10 4.03
N VAL A 26 -3.99 -5.97 3.65
CA VAL A 26 -3.25 -5.86 2.39
C VAL A 26 -1.77 -6.19 2.63
N PHE A 27 -1.26 -7.15 1.84
CA PHE A 27 0.15 -7.49 1.79
C PHE A 27 0.52 -7.93 0.37
N ILE A 28 1.36 -7.16 -0.32
CA ILE A 28 1.82 -7.52 -1.67
C ILE A 28 3.07 -8.41 -1.56
N THR A 29 3.02 -9.62 -2.13
CA THR A 29 4.17 -10.56 -2.15
C THR A 29 5.10 -10.33 -3.33
N GLU A 30 4.56 -10.04 -4.52
CA GLU A 30 5.32 -9.90 -5.77
C GLU A 30 6.06 -8.55 -5.90
N GLY A 31 5.86 -7.67 -4.92
CA GLY A 31 6.31 -6.28 -4.96
C GLY A 31 5.61 -5.43 -6.03
N ILE A 32 5.96 -4.14 -6.03
CA ILE A 32 5.52 -3.13 -6.98
C ILE A 32 6.68 -2.92 -7.94
N GLN A 33 6.56 -3.51 -9.12
CA GLN A 33 7.61 -3.55 -10.13
C GLN A 33 7.69 -2.22 -10.90
N PRO A 34 8.88 -1.68 -11.17
CA PRO A 34 9.06 -0.54 -12.07
C PRO A 34 8.43 -0.81 -13.45
N GLY A 35 7.79 0.22 -14.02
CA GLY A 35 7.15 0.13 -15.34
C GLY A 35 5.84 -0.65 -15.40
N LYS A 36 5.39 -1.29 -14.30
CA LYS A 36 4.09 -1.99 -14.20
C LYS A 36 3.14 -1.26 -13.25
N SER A 37 1.84 -1.46 -13.42
CA SER A 37 0.82 -1.04 -12.46
C SER A 37 0.38 -2.25 -11.65
N THR A 38 0.42 -2.13 -10.33
CA THR A 38 -0.16 -3.13 -9.41
C THR A 38 -1.47 -2.56 -8.87
N LEU A 39 -2.56 -3.31 -9.01
CA LEU A 39 -3.86 -2.95 -8.47
C LEU A 39 -4.06 -3.64 -7.12
N VAL A 40 -4.46 -2.87 -6.12
CA VAL A 40 -4.78 -3.36 -4.77
C VAL A 40 -6.17 -2.91 -4.41
N THR A 41 -7.04 -3.87 -4.11
CA THR A 41 -8.40 -3.60 -3.68
C THR A 41 -8.53 -3.89 -2.20
N PHE A 42 -9.14 -2.96 -1.46
CA PHE A 42 -9.49 -3.16 -0.06
C PHE A 42 -10.76 -2.39 0.27
N ARG A 43 -11.35 -2.72 1.41
CA ARG A 43 -12.52 -2.01 1.94
C ARG A 43 -12.08 -1.03 3.02
N ALA A 44 -12.32 0.25 2.82
CA ALA A 44 -12.06 1.30 3.81
C ALA A 44 -13.26 1.40 4.79
N ASP A 45 -13.47 0.36 5.60
CA ASP A 45 -14.61 0.25 6.52
C ASP A 45 -14.33 0.76 7.95
N LYS A 46 -13.13 1.30 8.19
CA LYS A 46 -12.70 1.85 9.47
C LYS A 46 -12.21 3.27 9.28
N THR A 47 -12.77 4.22 10.02
CA THR A 47 -12.24 5.59 10.10
C THR A 47 -11.03 5.63 11.03
N GLY A 48 -10.06 6.49 10.74
CA GLY A 48 -8.83 6.59 11.52
C GLY A 48 -7.59 6.88 10.70
N ILE A 49 -6.45 6.75 11.35
CA ILE A 49 -5.11 6.94 10.79
C ILE A 49 -4.40 5.59 10.82
N PHE A 50 -3.98 5.11 9.66
CA PHE A 50 -3.37 3.79 9.48
C PHE A 50 -2.01 3.95 8.80
N THR A 51 -1.04 3.12 9.19
CA THR A 51 0.29 3.14 8.59
C THR A 51 0.39 2.08 7.51
N PHE A 52 0.91 2.44 6.35
CA PHE A 52 1.41 1.48 5.37
C PHE A 52 2.94 1.53 5.34
N SER A 53 3.57 0.40 5.04
CA SER A 53 5.03 0.30 4.98
C SER A 53 5.49 -0.50 3.76
N CYS A 54 6.74 -0.27 3.37
CA CYS A 54 7.43 -1.13 2.42
C CYS A 54 7.71 -2.48 3.09
N ASN A 55 7.32 -3.59 2.43
CA ASN A 55 7.56 -4.96 2.88
C ASN A 55 8.51 -5.75 1.95
N SER A 56 9.25 -5.05 1.08
CA SER A 56 10.27 -5.64 0.19
C SER A 56 11.55 -4.82 0.26
N ILE A 57 12.71 -5.47 0.43
CA ILE A 57 14.01 -4.78 0.58
C ILE A 57 14.28 -3.92 -0.66
N CYS A 58 14.30 -2.59 -0.46
CA CYS A 58 14.38 -1.60 -1.53
C CYS A 58 15.53 -0.59 -1.39
N GLY A 59 16.45 -0.81 -0.45
CA GLY A 59 17.65 0.01 -0.20
C GLY A 59 17.81 0.40 1.26
N ASP A 60 18.81 1.23 1.55
CA ASP A 60 19.26 1.55 2.93
C ASP A 60 18.19 2.19 3.82
N LYS A 61 17.19 2.86 3.22
CA LYS A 61 16.08 3.50 3.93
C LYS A 61 14.83 2.62 4.02
N HIS A 62 14.90 1.36 3.61
CA HIS A 62 13.76 0.44 3.54
C HIS A 62 12.93 0.42 4.83
N GLU A 63 13.57 0.31 5.99
CA GLU A 63 12.89 0.21 7.30
C GLU A 63 12.09 1.47 7.67
N ASN A 64 12.51 2.62 7.14
CA ASN A 64 11.88 3.92 7.38
C ASN A 64 10.88 4.30 6.28
N MET A 65 10.69 3.45 5.27
CA MET A 65 9.79 3.73 4.15
C MET A 65 8.35 3.39 4.54
N GLN A 66 7.70 4.38 5.15
CA GLN A 66 6.34 4.27 5.67
C GLN A 66 5.52 5.50 5.24
N GLY A 67 4.21 5.34 5.22
CA GLY A 67 3.28 6.43 4.97
C GLY A 67 1.96 6.23 5.69
N THR A 68 1.10 7.23 5.59
CA THR A 68 -0.14 7.29 6.36
C THR A 68 -1.35 7.29 5.45
N LEU A 69 -2.31 6.41 5.74
CA LEU A 69 -3.66 6.42 5.18
C LEU A 69 -4.62 7.02 6.22
N VAL A 70 -5.30 8.10 5.86
CA VAL A 70 -6.34 8.70 6.69
C VAL A 70 -7.71 8.39 6.08
N VAL A 71 -8.55 7.68 6.81
CA VAL A 71 -9.93 7.38 6.43
C VAL A 71 -10.87 8.23 7.28
N LYS A 72 -11.73 9.00 6.62
CA LYS A 72 -12.70 9.90 7.26
C LYS A 72 -14.13 9.44 6.99
N ALA A 73 -15.05 9.87 7.83
CA ALA A 73 -16.49 9.67 7.67
C ALA A 73 -17.08 10.63 6.63
#